data_AF-F3FGU6-F1
#
_entry.id   AF-F3FGU6-F1
#
_cell.length_a   1.000
_cell.length_b   1.000
_cell.length_c   1.000
_cell.angle_alpha   90.00
_cell.angle_beta   90.00
_cell.angle_gamma   90.00
#
_symmetry.space_group_name_H-M   'P 1'
#
loop_
_entity.id
_entity.type
_entity.pdbx_description
1 polymer ?
#
loop_
_entity_poly.entity_id
_entity_poly.type
_entity_poly.pdbx_seq_one_letter_code
_entity_poly.pdbx_strand_id
1 'polypeptide(L)'
;MVEIIPRPAQDGFAMPSIEQLFDGLHSLPSIPKVAQDLMLQFDNPSSNLESIARNIEKDPVIAAKVLRLANSARFRGSRESSSIEDAAMRLGFNTLRTLVMASAVTGAFKAGPSFDLKGFWLKSFQVAGICRMLAKQTGADPEIAFTCGVMHNIG
;
A
#
# COMPACT_ATOMS: atom_id res chain seq x y z
N MET A 1 -43.22 -30.61 -13.96
CA MET A 1 -42.12 -30.63 -14.96
C MET A 1 -41.31 -29.37 -14.73
N VAL A 2 -40.27 -29.44 -13.89
CA VAL A 2 -39.39 -28.31 -13.57
C VAL A 2 -38.03 -28.69 -14.14
N GLU A 3 -37.58 -27.93 -15.14
CA GLU A 3 -36.26 -28.06 -15.75
C GLU A 3 -35.17 -27.91 -14.67
N ILE A 4 -34.40 -28.97 -14.48
CA ILE A 4 -33.19 -28.95 -13.68
C ILE A 4 -32.14 -28.19 -14.50
N ILE A 5 -31.90 -26.93 -14.15
CA ILE A 5 -30.76 -26.18 -14.69
C ILE A 5 -29.47 -26.92 -14.30
N PRO A 6 -28.61 -27.32 -15.25
CA PRO A 6 -27.39 -28.04 -14.93
C PRO A 6 -26.43 -27.10 -14.18
N ARG A 7 -25.89 -27.60 -13.07
CA ARG A 7 -24.83 -26.96 -12.29
C ARG A 7 -23.62 -26.76 -13.21
N PRO A 8 -23.01 -25.56 -13.29
CA PRO A 8 -21.81 -25.38 -14.09
C PRO A 8 -20.72 -26.34 -13.58
N ALA A 9 -20.01 -26.96 -14.53
CA ALA A 9 -18.88 -27.82 -14.25
C ALA A 9 -17.90 -27.06 -13.35
N GLN A 10 -17.59 -27.67 -12.19
CA GLN A 10 -16.48 -27.20 -11.37
C GLN A 10 -15.20 -27.56 -12.12
N ASP A 11 -14.76 -26.67 -13.01
CA ASP A 11 -13.38 -26.69 -13.48
C ASP A 11 -12.52 -26.56 -12.23
N GLY A 12 -11.80 -27.64 -11.92
CA GLY A 12 -11.06 -27.79 -10.68
C GLY A 12 -10.00 -26.71 -10.54
N PHE A 13 -10.28 -25.70 -9.72
CA PHE A 13 -9.23 -24.92 -9.08
C PHE A 13 -8.55 -25.83 -8.05
N ALA A 14 -7.66 -26.70 -8.53
CA ALA A 14 -6.72 -27.37 -7.65
C ALA A 14 -5.83 -26.27 -7.05
N MET A 15 -5.90 -26.08 -5.74
CA MET A 15 -4.91 -25.26 -5.03
C MET A 15 -3.52 -25.77 -5.44
N PRO A 16 -2.62 -24.89 -5.93
CA PRO A 16 -1.28 -25.31 -6.28
C PRO A 16 -0.64 -26.00 -5.07
N SER A 17 0.16 -27.04 -5.31
CA SER A 17 0.90 -27.68 -4.23
C SER A 17 1.83 -26.65 -3.58
N ILE A 18 2.22 -26.89 -2.33
CA ILE A 18 3.11 -25.96 -1.64
C ILE A 18 4.44 -25.79 -2.40
N GLU A 19 4.93 -26.86 -3.05
CA GLU A 19 6.12 -26.79 -3.92
C GLU A 19 5.88 -25.89 -5.13
N GLN A 20 4.72 -26.00 -5.81
CA GLN A 20 4.36 -25.15 -6.94
C GLN A 20 4.21 -23.67 -6.55
N LEU A 21 3.75 -23.39 -5.33
CA LEU A 21 3.70 -22.03 -4.78
C LEU A 21 5.10 -21.46 -4.56
N PHE A 22 6.02 -22.27 -4.03
CA PHE A 22 7.43 -21.89 -3.83
C PHE A 22 8.17 -21.67 -5.15
N ASP A 23 7.87 -22.44 -6.20
CA ASP A 23 8.45 -22.22 -7.54
C ASP A 23 7.99 -20.88 -8.15
N GLY A 24 6.77 -20.44 -7.84
CA GLY A 24 6.21 -19.17 -8.28
C GLY A 24 6.70 -17.94 -7.51
N LEU A 25 7.38 -18.10 -6.37
CA LEU A 25 7.79 -16.99 -5.48
C LEU A 25 8.74 -15.99 -6.16
N HIS A 26 9.46 -16.41 -7.20
CA HIS A 26 10.30 -15.52 -8.02
C HIS A 26 9.50 -14.43 -8.76
N SER A 27 8.18 -14.60 -8.90
CA SER A 27 7.29 -13.63 -9.52
C SER A 27 6.71 -12.60 -8.55
N LEU A 28 6.90 -12.79 -7.23
CA LEU A 28 6.41 -11.84 -6.24
C LEU A 28 7.19 -10.52 -6.35
N PRO A 29 6.49 -9.37 -6.34
CA PRO A 29 7.16 -8.08 -6.33
C PRO A 29 7.97 -7.94 -5.04
N SER A 30 9.30 -7.86 -5.20
CA SER A 30 10.19 -7.56 -4.07
C SER A 30 9.93 -6.13 -3.60
N ILE A 31 9.73 -5.97 -2.28
CA ILE A 31 9.56 -4.66 -1.68
C ILE A 31 10.89 -3.89 -1.83
N PRO A 32 10.91 -2.72 -2.48
CA PRO A 32 12.12 -1.95 -2.71
C PRO A 32 12.84 -1.65 -1.40
N LYS A 33 14.18 -1.68 -1.41
CA LYS A 33 15.00 -1.43 -0.22
C LYS A 33 14.64 -0.10 0.47
N VAL A 34 14.38 0.94 -0.33
CA VAL A 34 13.90 2.24 0.15
C VAL A 34 12.60 2.16 0.95
N ALA A 35 11.66 1.28 0.58
CA ALA A 35 10.42 1.08 1.33
C ALA A 35 10.70 0.44 2.69
N GLN A 36 11.58 -0.56 2.72
CA GLN A 36 11.98 -1.24 3.95
C GLN A 36 12.71 -0.28 4.89
N ASP A 37 13.62 0.53 4.36
CA ASP A 37 14.36 1.52 5.16
C ASP A 37 13.42 2.60 5.70
N LEU A 38 12.42 3.02 4.92
CA LEU A 38 11.40 3.96 5.38
C LEU A 38 10.49 3.33 6.44
N MET A 39 10.08 2.06 6.31
CA MET A 39 9.34 1.34 7.36
C MET A 39 10.13 1.36 8.68
N LEU A 40 11.42 1.00 8.64
CA LEU A 40 12.30 0.98 9.82
C LEU A 40 12.46 2.37 10.44
N GLN A 41 12.53 3.42 9.64
CA GLN A 41 12.58 4.79 10.14
C GLN A 41 11.26 5.23 10.78
N PHE A 42 10.12 4.85 10.21
CA PHE A 42 8.82 5.16 10.80
C PHE A 42 8.53 4.40 12.09
N ASP A 43 9.21 3.28 12.34
CA ASP A 43 9.10 2.50 13.57
C ASP A 43 10.11 2.92 14.65
N ASN A 44 11.06 3.81 14.34
CA ASN A 44 12.03 4.30 15.31
C ASN A 44 11.47 5.51 16.08
N PRO A 45 11.28 5.40 17.41
CA PRO A 45 10.75 6.51 18.24
C PRO A 45 11.63 7.76 18.24
N SER A 46 12.90 7.62 17.85
CA SER A 46 13.91 8.68 17.79
C SER A 46 13.92 9.43 16.46
N SER A 47 13.13 9.00 15.48
CA SER A 47 13.17 9.57 14.13
C SER A 47 12.42 10.90 14.06
N ASN A 48 13.11 11.92 13.56
CA ASN A 48 12.51 13.22 13.29
C ASN A 48 11.92 13.28 11.88
N LEU A 49 10.86 14.09 11.75
CA LEU A 49 10.08 14.19 10.53
C LEU A 49 10.89 14.80 9.37
N GLU A 50 11.80 15.75 9.64
CA GLU A 50 12.65 16.34 8.61
C GLU A 50 13.64 15.34 8.02
N SER A 51 14.19 14.44 8.83
CA SER A 51 15.13 13.40 8.42
C SER A 51 14.44 12.37 7.54
N ILE A 52 13.21 12.00 7.90
CA ILE A 52 12.37 11.12 7.08
C ILE A 52 12.08 11.80 5.74
N ALA A 53 11.67 13.07 5.75
CA ALA A 53 11.42 13.84 4.52
C ALA A 53 12.66 13.86 3.61
N ARG A 54 13.84 14.17 4.14
CA ARG A 54 15.10 14.14 3.39
C ARG A 54 15.43 12.75 2.83
N ASN A 55 15.09 11.68 3.53
CA ASN A 55 15.32 10.33 3.02
C ASN A 55 14.33 9.95 1.91
N ILE A 56 13.08 10.39 2.00
CA ILE A 56 12.10 10.22 0.91
C ILE A 56 12.58 10.95 -0.35
N GLU A 57 13.13 12.15 -0.20
CA GLU A 57 13.62 12.98 -1.33
C GLU A 57 14.79 12.35 -2.10
N LYS A 58 15.52 11.39 -1.50
CA LYS A 58 16.58 10.65 -2.20
C LYS A 58 16.03 9.73 -3.31
N ASP A 59 14.76 9.37 -3.25
CA ASP A 59 14.08 8.62 -4.31
C ASP A 59 13.05 9.54 -5.01
N PRO A 60 13.37 10.07 -6.21
CA PRO A 60 12.49 11.00 -6.91
C PRO A 60 11.16 10.38 -7.32
N VAL A 61 11.10 9.05 -7.52
CA VAL A 61 9.86 8.35 -7.90
C VAL A 61 8.92 8.26 -6.70
N ILE A 62 9.43 7.91 -5.53
CA ILE A 62 8.65 7.89 -4.28
C ILE A 62 8.24 9.31 -3.92
N ALA A 63 9.16 10.27 -3.93
CA ALA A 63 8.86 11.67 -3.60
C ALA A 63 7.74 12.23 -4.48
N ALA A 64 7.79 12.02 -5.80
CA ALA A 64 6.74 12.48 -6.71
C ALA A 64 5.37 11.81 -6.43
N LYS A 65 5.36 10.52 -6.07
CA LYS A 65 4.13 9.81 -5.69
C LYS A 65 3.55 10.31 -4.38
N VAL A 66 4.40 10.53 -3.37
CA VAL A 66 4.02 11.07 -2.06
C VAL A 66 3.42 12.46 -2.23
N LEU A 67 4.07 13.36 -2.98
CA LEU A 67 3.54 14.70 -3.26
C LEU A 67 2.19 14.66 -3.98
N ARG A 68 2.03 13.79 -5.00
CA ARG A 68 0.75 13.61 -5.69
C ARG A 68 -0.36 13.19 -4.72
N LEU A 69 -0.07 12.24 -3.84
CA LEU A 69 -1.04 11.78 -2.85
C LEU A 69 -1.33 12.87 -1.83
N ALA A 70 -0.32 13.56 -1.32
CA ALA A 70 -0.45 14.66 -0.36
C ALA A 70 -1.33 15.80 -0.89
N ASN A 71 -1.32 16.03 -2.21
CA ASN A 71 -2.12 17.06 -2.88
C ASN A 71 -3.45 16.55 -3.46
N SER A 72 -3.79 15.28 -3.24
CA SER A 72 -5.07 14.71 -3.65
C SER A 72 -6.23 15.29 -2.83
N ALA A 73 -7.46 15.18 -3.35
CA ALA A 73 -8.66 15.74 -2.71
C ALA A 73 -8.83 15.35 -1.24
N ARG A 74 -8.37 14.15 -0.84
CA ARG A 74 -8.44 13.67 0.54
C ARG A 74 -7.42 14.33 1.47
N PHE A 75 -6.21 14.62 0.95
CA PHE A 75 -5.07 15.00 1.78
C PHE A 75 -4.65 16.46 1.62
N ARG A 76 -5.06 17.17 0.55
CA ARG A 76 -4.68 18.56 0.24
C ARG A 76 -4.97 19.57 1.35
N GLY A 77 -6.05 19.43 2.12
CA GLY A 77 -6.46 20.46 3.07
C GLY A 77 -6.73 21.81 2.38
N SER A 78 -6.20 22.90 2.95
CA SER A 78 -6.40 24.28 2.44
C SER A 78 -5.38 24.73 1.37
N ARG A 79 -4.22 24.08 1.26
CA ARG A 79 -3.17 24.45 0.29
C ARG A 79 -2.37 23.24 -0.19
N GLU A 80 -1.85 23.34 -1.40
CA GLU A 80 -0.93 22.34 -1.95
C GLU A 80 0.43 22.41 -1.28
N SER A 81 1.09 21.25 -1.20
CA SER A 81 2.47 21.14 -0.77
C SER A 81 3.41 21.07 -1.96
N SER A 82 4.47 21.87 -1.90
CA SER A 82 5.49 21.99 -2.95
C SER A 82 6.76 21.16 -2.68
N SER A 83 6.95 20.65 -1.47
CA SER A 83 8.07 19.80 -1.06
C SER A 83 7.62 18.69 -0.11
N ILE A 84 8.48 17.67 0.08
CA ILE A 84 8.18 16.58 1.02
C ILE A 84 8.19 17.10 2.44
N GLU A 85 9.12 17.99 2.79
CA GLU A 85 9.15 18.65 4.10
C GLU A 85 7.84 19.42 4.39
N ASP A 86 7.32 20.18 3.42
CA ASP A 86 6.05 20.89 3.58
C ASP A 86 4.86 19.94 3.72
N ALA A 87 4.82 18.87 2.91
CA ALA A 87 3.81 17.82 3.03
C ALA A 87 3.91 17.12 4.40
N ALA A 88 5.11 16.85 4.88
CA ALA A 88 5.37 16.21 6.16
C ALA A 88 4.84 17.05 7.31
N MET A 89 5.23 18.33 7.41
CA MET A 89 4.77 19.23 8.47
C MET A 89 3.24 19.38 8.48
N ARG A 90 2.62 19.42 7.30
CA ARG A 90 1.16 19.59 7.17
C ARG A 90 0.37 18.31 7.51
N LEU A 91 0.85 17.16 7.08
CA LEU A 91 0.15 15.88 7.22
C LEU A 91 0.43 15.19 8.56
N GLY A 92 1.59 15.48 9.16
CA GLY A 92 2.11 14.79 10.33
C GLY A 92 2.64 13.39 10.03
N PHE A 93 3.27 12.80 11.04
CA PHE A 93 4.04 11.55 10.95
C PHE A 93 3.23 10.37 10.40
N ASN A 94 2.07 10.08 10.98
CA ASN A 94 1.27 8.90 10.64
C ASN A 94 0.72 8.96 9.21
N THR A 95 0.24 10.13 8.80
CA THR A 95 -0.26 10.32 7.43
C THR A 95 0.88 10.27 6.43
N LEU A 96 2.05 10.87 6.72
CA LEU A 96 3.22 10.75 5.85
C LEU A 96 3.65 9.28 5.69
N ARG A 97 3.73 8.53 6.79
CA ARG A 97 4.00 7.08 6.80
C ARG A 97 3.05 6.37 5.84
N THR A 98 1.75 6.61 5.99
CA THR A 98 0.70 6.06 5.12
C THR A 98 0.99 6.28 3.64
N LEU A 99 1.29 7.53 3.25
CA LEU A 99 1.49 7.91 1.85
C LEU A 99 2.79 7.34 1.27
N VAL A 100 3.85 7.27 2.07
CA VAL A 100 5.12 6.66 1.68
C VAL A 100 4.94 5.17 1.44
N MET A 101 4.30 4.46 2.37
CA MET A 101 4.02 3.03 2.24
C MET A 101 3.19 2.72 1.00
N ALA A 102 2.11 3.49 0.79
CA ALA A 102 1.30 3.43 -0.41
C ALA A 102 2.13 3.63 -1.69
N SER A 103 2.99 4.65 -1.71
CA SER A 103 3.81 5.00 -2.87
C SER A 103 4.84 3.93 -3.22
N ALA A 104 5.44 3.33 -2.19
CA ALA A 104 6.48 2.34 -2.35
C ALA A 104 5.92 0.98 -2.78
N VAL A 105 4.86 0.50 -2.13
CA VAL A 105 4.19 -0.77 -2.48
C VAL A 105 3.58 -0.71 -3.88
N THR A 106 2.91 0.39 -4.22
CA THR A 106 2.37 0.58 -5.58
C THR A 106 3.43 0.70 -6.66
N GLY A 107 4.65 1.11 -6.31
CA GLY A 107 5.77 1.18 -7.25
C GLY A 107 6.47 -0.16 -7.51
N ALA A 108 6.45 -1.04 -6.52
CA ALA A 108 7.02 -2.38 -6.62
C ALA A 108 6.18 -3.29 -7.52
N PHE A 109 4.87 -3.08 -7.53
CA PHE A 109 3.93 -3.92 -8.23
C PHE A 109 3.96 -3.67 -9.74
N LYS A 110 4.34 -4.69 -10.51
CA LYS A 110 4.28 -4.68 -11.97
C LYS A 110 3.10 -5.52 -12.41
N ALA A 111 2.20 -4.92 -13.17
CA ALA A 111 1.04 -5.60 -13.72
C ALA A 111 1.10 -5.61 -15.24
N GLY A 112 0.54 -6.65 -15.85
CA GLY A 112 0.40 -6.73 -17.30
C GLY A 112 -0.57 -5.67 -17.85
N PRO A 113 -0.53 -5.37 -19.16
CA PRO A 113 -1.32 -4.29 -19.77
C PRO A 113 -2.84 -4.46 -19.63
N SER A 114 -3.32 -5.69 -19.47
CA SER A 114 -4.75 -5.99 -19.30
C SER A 114 -5.23 -5.91 -17.84
N PHE A 115 -4.33 -5.67 -16.88
CA PHE A 115 -4.68 -5.61 -15.47
C PHE A 115 -5.19 -4.23 -15.09
N ASP A 116 -6.37 -4.15 -14.45
CA ASP A 116 -6.89 -2.91 -13.89
C ASP A 116 -6.14 -2.54 -12.60
N LEU A 117 -4.94 -1.99 -12.78
CA LEU A 117 -4.07 -1.57 -11.70
C LEU A 117 -4.73 -0.51 -10.82
N LYS A 118 -5.53 0.38 -11.41
CA LYS A 118 -6.20 1.45 -10.69
C LYS A 118 -7.32 0.90 -9.79
N GLY A 119 -8.17 0.02 -10.33
CA GLY A 119 -9.22 -0.64 -9.57
C GLY A 119 -8.68 -1.56 -8.48
N PHE A 120 -7.56 -2.25 -8.74
CA PHE A 120 -6.85 -3.04 -7.74
C PHE A 120 -6.43 -2.17 -6.55
N TRP A 121 -5.68 -1.09 -6.79
CA TRP A 121 -5.24 -0.21 -5.71
C TRP A 121 -6.39 0.47 -4.99
N LEU A 122 -7.45 0.86 -5.70
CA LEU A 122 -8.64 1.44 -5.08
C LEU A 122 -9.24 0.49 -4.03
N LYS A 123 -9.41 -0.80 -4.37
CA LYS A 123 -9.91 -1.81 -3.44
C LYS A 123 -8.93 -2.03 -2.27
N SER A 124 -7.63 -2.16 -2.55
CA SER A 124 -6.62 -2.33 -1.50
C SER A 124 -6.60 -1.16 -0.51
N PHE A 125 -6.72 0.09 -0.98
CA PHE A 125 -6.79 1.26 -0.09
C PHE A 125 -8.11 1.38 0.67
N GLN A 126 -9.24 0.91 0.11
CA GLN A 126 -10.50 0.81 0.83
C GLN A 126 -10.38 -0.19 1.99
N VAL A 127 -9.86 -1.38 1.73
CA VAL A 127 -9.60 -2.40 2.77
C VAL A 127 -8.64 -1.86 3.82
N ALA A 128 -7.54 -1.22 3.42
CA ALA A 128 -6.60 -0.58 4.34
C ALA A 128 -7.25 0.47 5.26
N GLY A 129 -8.16 1.28 4.71
CA GLY A 129 -8.94 2.24 5.48
C GLY A 129 -9.83 1.58 6.54
N ILE A 130 -10.48 0.47 6.18
CA ILE A 130 -11.32 -0.32 7.09
C ILE A 130 -10.44 -0.97 8.18
N CYS A 131 -9.33 -1.61 7.81
CA CYS A 131 -8.38 -2.20 8.76
C CYS A 131 -7.89 -1.18 9.78
N ARG A 132 -7.53 0.04 9.33
CA ARG A 132 -7.15 1.14 10.23
C ARG A 132 -8.27 1.52 11.20
N MET A 133 -9.51 1.60 10.72
CA MET A 133 -10.66 1.96 11.53
C MET A 133 -10.96 0.89 12.60
N LEU A 134 -10.85 -0.38 12.23
CA LEU A 134 -11.03 -1.50 13.16
C LEU A 134 -9.90 -1.56 14.19
N ALA A 135 -8.64 -1.35 13.78
CA ALA A 135 -7.49 -1.35 14.69
C ALA A 135 -7.63 -0.33 15.84
N LYS A 136 -8.18 0.86 15.53
CA LYS A 136 -8.49 1.88 16.56
C LYS A 136 -9.51 1.40 17.60
N GLN A 137 -10.40 0.48 17.26
CA GLN A 137 -11.41 -0.07 18.16
C GLN A 137 -10.92 -1.28 18.95
N THR A 138 -9.94 -2.01 18.41
CA THR A 138 -9.40 -3.24 19.03
C THR A 138 -8.10 -3.01 19.82
N GLY A 139 -7.52 -1.82 19.76
CA GLY A 139 -6.25 -1.49 20.40
C GLY A 139 -5.03 -1.95 19.60
N ALA A 140 -5.20 -2.39 18.35
CA ALA A 140 -4.09 -2.70 17.45
C ALA A 140 -3.49 -1.41 16.84
N ASP A 141 -2.24 -1.48 16.38
CA ASP A 141 -1.59 -0.36 15.70
C ASP A 141 -2.32 -0.03 14.36
N PRO A 142 -2.91 1.18 14.22
CA PRO A 142 -3.67 1.53 13.02
C PRO A 142 -2.84 1.65 11.75
N GLU A 143 -1.56 1.97 11.85
CA GLU A 143 -0.65 2.15 10.71
C GLU A 143 -0.10 0.81 10.21
N ILE A 144 0.18 -0.12 11.13
CA ILE A 144 0.46 -1.52 10.77
C ILE A 144 -0.76 -2.12 10.09
N ALA A 145 -1.95 -1.99 10.68
CA ALA A 145 -3.19 -2.54 10.11
C ALA A 145 -3.51 -1.97 8.72
N PHE A 146 -3.26 -0.67 8.51
CA PHE A 146 -3.38 -0.07 7.18
C PHE A 146 -2.40 -0.69 6.19
N THR A 147 -1.13 -0.84 6.57
CA THR A 147 -0.09 -1.42 5.71
C THR A 147 -0.46 -2.85 5.32
N CYS A 148 -0.93 -3.66 6.27
CA CYS A 148 -1.46 -5.00 6.00
C CYS A 148 -2.61 -4.96 4.98
N GLY A 149 -3.57 -4.04 5.15
CA GLY A 149 -4.68 -3.90 4.21
C GLY A 149 -4.26 -3.46 2.81
N VAL A 150 -3.21 -2.65 2.66
CA VAL A 150 -2.66 -2.29 1.34
C VAL A 150 -2.02 -3.51 0.66
N MET A 151 -1.38 -4.37 1.44
CA MET A 151 -0.57 -5.50 0.94
C MET A 151 -1.34 -6.83 0.84
N HIS A 152 -2.56 -6.93 1.36
CA HIS A 152 -3.23 -8.22 1.57
C HIS A 152 -3.45 -9.08 0.32
N ASN A 153 -3.47 -8.47 -0.87
CA ASN A 153 -3.80 -9.13 -2.14
C ASN A 153 -2.71 -8.98 -3.20
N ILE A 154 -1.45 -8.83 -2.77
CA ILE A 154 -0.29 -8.71 -3.69
C ILE A 154 0.27 -10.05 -4.16
N GLY A 155 -0.13 -11.15 -3.51
CA GLY A 155 0.29 -12.52 -3.80
C GLY A 155 -0.64 -13.25 -4.75
#